data_AF-A0AAV9WLD0-F1
#
_entry.id   AF-A0AAV9WLD0-F1
#
_cell.length_a   1.000
_cell.length_b   1.000
_cell.length_c   1.000
_cell.angle_alpha   90.00
_cell.angle_beta   90.00
_cell.angle_gamma   90.00
#
_symmetry.space_group_name_H-M   'P 1'
#
loop_
_entity.id
_entity.type
_entity.pdbx_description
1 polymer ?
#
loop_
_entity_poly.entity_id
_entity_poly.type
_entity_poly.pdbx_seq_one_letter_code
_entity_poly.pdbx_strand_id
1 'polypeptide(L)'
;MIMIGIINELEFSTKPSQVGGEEVRRTVGLQLPQSSYFSYFFCQGTNENLNTAASVLKGLLLYLVKKNPNLAVHLQKRYDISGDSFGSIVDVNLLQLILFDILDDPSNPLLVFCVDALDECLVDSDDLMAFVNKSIDHSPRIRWLLSSRPHQDILSSFASQDLCVEIILERNQLSIDTAIGAYIDIKVSELNLKKQYRERDRVEIKRILKERSGGTYLWVHLACKELETSEALSCEAVSLLDQMPSELTGIYARMMEQAKKLDITTCGRCFDILATAAIVYRPLRLEELGYIAIRVDHVPDVRRLVNLCGSFLKLENEYVHFTHQSAQDYLISDLSELFTTAGPASRHQKIFENCMWTLSNPQLLKKDLLGLGWPGATVRTRKMFTNAPVYHEITEDQRGRLNRIEYACCYWARHLEFFALTPMETEIITGFFGGSFLYWLEATALMEKLSTAAAQLHILQRIKDVSGFAAVSQPYSYRITSLTVKHDYNFSGSTVVQKLEKTAACKLLLWTLSTLFNRTSRRLRRRLSSYILPSWLSPLGGVL
;
A
#
# COMPACT_ATOMS: atom_id res chain seq x y z
N MET A 1 8.02 -1.57 16.98
CA MET A 1 9.14 -0.77 17.56
C MET A 1 10.34 -1.63 17.95
N ILE A 2 10.17 -2.77 18.62
CA ILE A 2 11.29 -3.65 19.02
C ILE A 2 12.08 -4.14 17.80
N MET A 3 11.40 -4.63 16.76
CA MET A 3 12.06 -5.13 15.54
C MET A 3 12.93 -4.07 14.87
N ILE A 4 12.51 -2.80 14.84
CA ILE A 4 13.33 -1.70 14.30
C ILE A 4 14.62 -1.51 15.11
N GLY A 5 14.53 -1.60 16.44
CA GLY A 5 15.71 -1.55 17.31
C GLY A 5 16.68 -2.70 17.02
N ILE A 6 16.16 -3.93 16.89
CA ILE A 6 16.96 -5.11 16.54
C ILE A 6 17.61 -4.94 15.16
N ILE A 7 16.84 -4.53 14.15
CA ILE A 7 17.33 -4.25 12.79
C ILE A 7 18.48 -3.24 12.83
N ASN A 8 18.33 -2.13 13.54
CA ASN A 8 19.37 -1.10 13.64
C ASN A 8 20.66 -1.65 14.26
N GLU A 9 20.56 -2.48 15.30
CA GLU A 9 21.72 -3.12 15.94
C GLU A 9 22.41 -4.14 15.00
N LEU A 10 21.62 -4.93 14.27
CA LEU A 10 22.15 -5.89 13.29
C LEU A 10 22.81 -5.18 12.10
N GLU A 11 22.23 -4.08 11.63
CA GLU A 11 22.84 -3.25 10.58
C GLU A 11 24.11 -2.55 11.05
N PHE A 12 24.16 -2.09 12.30
CA PHE A 12 25.36 -1.50 12.88
C PHE A 12 26.49 -2.53 12.99
N SER A 13 26.15 -3.75 13.40
CA SER A 13 27.09 -4.87 13.58
C SER A 13 27.71 -5.38 12.27
N THR A 14 27.09 -5.10 11.12
CA THR A 14 27.54 -5.55 9.79
C THR A 14 28.36 -4.51 9.02
N LYS A 15 28.51 -3.27 9.54
CA LYS A 15 29.35 -2.23 8.91
C LYS A 15 30.85 -2.44 9.22
N PRO A 16 31.76 -2.31 8.24
CA PRO A 16 33.20 -2.36 8.49
C PRO A 16 33.63 -1.19 9.39
N SER A 17 34.50 -1.48 10.34
CA SER A 17 34.94 -0.59 11.43
C SER A 17 35.52 0.72 10.90
N GLN A 18 34.96 1.87 11.29
CA GLN A 18 35.78 3.08 11.47
C GLN A 18 36.37 3.04 12.89
N VAL A 19 37.63 3.47 13.00
CA VAL A 19 38.46 3.39 14.22
C VAL A 19 37.71 4.04 15.40
N GLY A 20 37.44 3.24 16.44
CA GLY A 20 36.72 3.65 17.66
C GLY A 20 35.53 2.77 18.08
N GLY A 21 35.02 1.89 17.19
CA GLY A 21 33.83 1.07 17.44
C GLY A 21 34.03 -0.24 18.21
N GLU A 22 35.26 -0.64 18.57
CA GLU A 22 35.53 -1.93 19.22
C GLU A 22 35.06 -2.00 20.69
N GLU A 23 35.06 -0.87 21.41
CA GLU A 23 34.57 -0.84 22.80
C GLU A 23 33.04 -0.88 22.89
N VAL A 24 32.32 -0.29 21.92
CA VAL A 24 30.84 -0.34 21.87
C VAL A 24 30.35 -1.72 21.43
N ARG A 25 31.10 -2.42 20.56
CA ARG A 25 30.80 -3.78 20.09
C ARG A 25 30.87 -4.85 21.19
N ARG A 26 31.54 -4.58 22.32
CA ARG A 26 31.63 -5.52 23.46
C ARG A 26 30.45 -5.45 24.43
N THR A 27 29.64 -4.40 24.36
CA THR A 27 28.58 -4.13 25.35
C THR A 27 27.22 -4.73 24.96
N VAL A 28 27.04 -5.17 23.70
CA VAL A 28 25.75 -5.66 23.19
C VAL A 28 25.93 -6.99 22.45
N GLY A 29 25.39 -8.07 23.02
CA GLY A 29 25.71 -9.48 22.70
C GLY A 29 25.12 -10.08 21.43
N LEU A 30 24.94 -9.33 20.34
CA LEU A 30 24.44 -9.84 19.05
C LEU A 30 25.51 -9.68 17.95
N GLN A 31 26.46 -10.61 17.88
CA GLN A 31 27.45 -10.64 16.80
C GLN A 31 27.04 -11.65 15.72
N LEU A 32 26.75 -11.15 14.52
CA LEU A 32 26.63 -11.99 13.32
C LEU A 32 28.02 -12.30 12.74
N PRO A 33 28.19 -13.45 12.04
CA PRO A 33 29.39 -13.71 11.26
C PRO A 33 29.67 -12.57 10.27
N GLN A 34 30.95 -12.21 10.09
CA GLN A 34 31.37 -11.09 9.23
C GLN A 34 30.88 -11.18 7.78
N SER A 35 30.61 -12.39 7.29
CA SER A 35 30.00 -12.66 5.99
C SER A 35 28.53 -13.10 6.19
N SER A 36 27.63 -12.17 6.54
CA SER A 36 26.20 -12.45 6.60
C SER A 36 25.43 -11.40 5.79
N TYR A 37 24.41 -11.83 5.03
CA TYR A 37 23.48 -10.91 4.39
C TYR A 37 22.21 -10.80 5.22
N PHE A 38 21.85 -9.55 5.51
CA PHE A 38 20.69 -9.21 6.30
C PHE A 38 19.63 -8.57 5.40
N SER A 39 18.38 -9.00 5.55
CA SER A 39 17.24 -8.41 4.86
C SER A 39 16.01 -8.43 5.75
N TYR A 40 15.13 -7.45 5.59
CA TYR A 40 13.95 -7.31 6.44
C TYR A 40 12.73 -6.85 5.65
N PHE A 41 11.55 -7.15 6.20
CA PHE A 41 10.26 -6.74 5.67
C PHE A 41 9.32 -6.37 6.81
N PHE A 42 8.50 -5.34 6.61
CA PHE A 42 7.48 -4.91 7.55
C PHE A 42 6.12 -5.18 6.93
N CYS A 43 5.40 -6.18 7.44
CA CYS A 43 4.03 -6.41 7.03
C CYS A 43 3.16 -5.23 7.47
N GLN A 44 2.15 -4.93 6.67
CA GLN A 44 1.20 -3.85 6.99
C GLN A 44 -0.20 -4.23 6.51
N GLY A 45 -1.07 -4.63 7.44
CA GLY A 45 -2.39 -5.20 7.15
C GLY A 45 -3.29 -4.23 6.39
N THR A 46 -3.17 -2.94 6.69
CA THR A 46 -3.82 -1.80 6.01
C THR A 46 -3.39 -1.56 4.55
N ASN A 47 -2.39 -2.28 4.03
CA ASN A 47 -1.83 -2.03 2.72
C ASN A 47 -1.67 -3.34 1.94
N GLU A 48 -2.49 -3.52 0.90
CA GLU A 48 -2.44 -4.74 0.08
C GLU A 48 -1.11 -4.95 -0.67
N ASN A 49 -0.29 -3.92 -0.80
CA ASN A 49 1.04 -4.06 -1.38
C ASN A 49 2.07 -4.62 -0.39
N LEU A 50 1.69 -4.77 0.89
CA LEU A 50 2.55 -5.17 2.01
C LEU A 50 1.95 -6.28 2.89
N ASN A 51 0.75 -6.78 2.58
CA ASN A 51 0.04 -7.77 3.39
C ASN A 51 -0.04 -9.16 2.73
N THR A 52 0.83 -9.46 1.77
CA THR A 52 0.83 -10.74 1.03
C THR A 52 2.18 -11.43 1.12
N ALA A 53 2.18 -12.77 1.12
CA ALA A 53 3.42 -13.56 1.12
C ALA A 53 4.34 -13.20 -0.06
N ALA A 54 3.75 -12.96 -1.23
CA ALA A 54 4.49 -12.51 -2.42
C ALA A 54 5.20 -11.17 -2.16
N SER A 55 4.55 -10.23 -1.46
CA SER A 55 5.15 -8.94 -1.10
C SER A 55 6.32 -9.11 -0.12
N VAL A 56 6.16 -9.98 0.88
CA VAL A 56 7.23 -10.32 1.84
C VAL A 56 8.44 -10.89 1.11
N LEU A 57 8.28 -11.97 0.36
CA LEU A 57 9.38 -12.65 -0.33
C LEU A 57 10.04 -11.75 -1.37
N LYS A 58 9.24 -11.02 -2.15
CA LYS A 58 9.74 -10.05 -3.14
C LYS A 58 10.52 -8.91 -2.49
N GLY A 59 10.03 -8.39 -1.37
CA GLY A 59 10.70 -7.35 -0.61
C GLY A 59 12.05 -7.81 -0.07
N LEU A 60 12.10 -9.02 0.50
CA LEU A 60 13.33 -9.64 0.99
C LEU A 60 14.34 -9.86 -0.14
N LEU A 61 13.91 -10.45 -1.26
CA LEU A 61 14.75 -10.67 -2.43
C LEU A 61 15.29 -9.37 -3.01
N LEU A 62 14.43 -8.35 -3.16
CA LEU A 62 14.83 -7.05 -3.69
C LEU A 62 15.90 -6.40 -2.82
N TYR A 63 15.77 -6.47 -1.49
CA TYR A 63 16.74 -5.91 -0.56
C TYR A 63 18.07 -6.69 -0.60
N LEU A 64 18.02 -8.02 -0.65
CA LEU A 64 19.20 -8.86 -0.82
C LEU A 64 19.98 -8.53 -2.10
N VAL A 65 19.30 -8.47 -3.24
CA VAL A 65 19.94 -8.21 -4.55
C VAL A 65 20.51 -6.79 -4.62
N LYS A 66 19.85 -5.81 -3.99
CA LYS A 66 20.41 -4.46 -3.86
C LYS A 66 21.71 -4.44 -3.06
N LYS A 67 21.83 -5.27 -2.01
CA LYS A 67 23.07 -5.39 -1.22
C LYS A 67 24.16 -6.20 -1.94
N ASN A 68 23.79 -7.27 -2.62
CA ASN A 68 24.70 -8.07 -3.44
C ASN A 68 24.13 -8.31 -4.84
N PRO A 69 24.52 -7.48 -5.83
CA PRO A 69 24.06 -7.62 -7.21
C PRO A 69 24.39 -8.97 -7.87
N ASN A 70 25.39 -9.71 -7.37
CA ASN A 70 25.73 -11.03 -7.93
C ASN A 70 24.61 -12.05 -7.75
N LEU A 71 23.75 -11.87 -6.73
CA LEU A 71 22.57 -12.71 -6.51
C LEU A 71 21.53 -12.58 -7.63
N ALA A 72 21.62 -11.53 -8.45
CA ALA A 72 20.77 -11.36 -9.63
C ALA A 72 20.93 -12.51 -10.64
N VAL A 73 22.04 -13.27 -10.60
CA VAL A 73 22.24 -14.42 -11.48
C VAL A 73 21.17 -15.51 -11.28
N HIS A 74 20.69 -15.71 -10.04
CA HIS A 74 19.63 -16.68 -9.74
C HIS A 74 18.27 -16.21 -10.26
N LEU A 75 18.00 -14.91 -10.15
CA LEU A 75 16.83 -14.27 -10.75
C LEU A 75 16.87 -14.39 -12.28
N GLN A 76 18.02 -14.09 -12.88
CA GLN A 76 18.22 -14.15 -14.32
C GLN A 76 18.06 -15.58 -14.85
N LYS A 77 18.63 -16.58 -14.17
CA LYS A 77 18.47 -17.99 -14.54
C LYS A 77 17.00 -18.41 -14.62
N ARG A 78 16.19 -17.99 -13.62
CA ARG A 78 14.75 -18.30 -13.61
C ARG A 78 13.98 -17.46 -14.63
N TYR A 79 14.38 -16.21 -14.84
CA TYR A 79 13.86 -15.36 -15.91
C TYR A 79 14.11 -15.96 -17.30
N ASP A 80 15.30 -16.47 -17.57
CA ASP A 80 15.68 -17.08 -18.85
C ASP A 80 14.86 -18.35 -19.15
N ILE A 81 14.44 -19.09 -18.11
CA ILE A 81 13.58 -20.28 -18.23
C ILE A 81 12.12 -19.89 -18.46
N SER A 82 11.62 -18.89 -17.72
CA SER A 82 10.20 -18.49 -17.75
C SER A 82 9.87 -17.46 -18.85
N GLY A 83 10.88 -16.78 -19.40
CA GLY A 83 10.72 -15.75 -20.42
C GLY A 83 9.76 -14.64 -20.00
N ASP A 84 8.90 -14.22 -20.93
CA ASP A 84 7.93 -13.14 -20.72
C ASP A 84 6.89 -13.45 -19.62
N SER A 85 6.70 -14.72 -19.24
CA SER A 85 5.76 -15.11 -18.18
C SER A 85 6.27 -14.83 -16.76
N PHE A 86 7.57 -14.54 -16.60
CA PHE A 86 8.19 -14.24 -15.30
C PHE A 86 7.62 -12.97 -14.64
N GLY A 87 7.11 -12.02 -15.44
CA GLY A 87 6.55 -10.75 -14.93
C GLY A 87 5.06 -10.79 -14.62
N SER A 88 4.27 -11.59 -15.36
CA SER A 88 2.82 -11.70 -15.16
C SER A 88 2.43 -12.68 -14.04
N ILE A 89 3.36 -13.57 -13.65
CA ILE A 89 3.20 -14.59 -12.61
C ILE A 89 4.44 -14.57 -11.72
N VAL A 90 4.73 -13.43 -11.07
CA VAL A 90 5.57 -13.49 -9.86
C VAL A 90 4.65 -13.97 -8.73
N ASP A 91 4.28 -15.24 -8.79
CA ASP A 91 3.56 -15.89 -7.71
C ASP A 91 4.52 -16.24 -6.58
N VAL A 92 3.95 -16.58 -5.43
CA VAL A 92 4.71 -16.94 -4.23
C VAL A 92 5.67 -18.09 -4.55
N ASN A 93 5.25 -19.07 -5.35
CA ASN A 93 6.04 -20.26 -5.70
C ASN A 93 7.34 -19.90 -6.43
N LEU A 94 7.28 -19.03 -7.45
CA LEU A 94 8.46 -18.60 -8.18
C LEU A 94 9.46 -17.89 -7.26
N LEU A 95 8.97 -17.04 -6.36
CA LEU A 95 9.80 -16.33 -5.38
C LEU A 95 10.48 -17.29 -4.40
N GLN A 96 9.75 -18.31 -3.92
CA GLN A 96 10.31 -19.37 -3.08
C GLN A 96 11.41 -20.14 -3.81
N LEU A 97 11.19 -20.51 -5.08
CA LEU A 97 12.18 -21.23 -5.89
C LEU A 97 13.47 -20.42 -6.10
N ILE A 98 13.37 -19.11 -6.33
CA ILE A 98 14.54 -18.22 -6.45
C ILE A 98 15.33 -18.18 -5.13
N LEU A 99 14.63 -18.11 -3.98
CA LEU A 99 15.30 -18.14 -2.69
C LEU A 99 15.99 -19.47 -2.43
N PHE A 100 15.39 -20.60 -2.80
CA PHE A 100 16.06 -21.91 -2.73
C PHE A 100 17.31 -21.96 -3.62
N ASP A 101 17.26 -21.45 -4.85
CA ASP A 101 18.44 -21.37 -5.73
C ASP A 101 19.58 -20.55 -5.09
N ILE A 102 19.25 -19.47 -4.37
CA ILE A 102 20.23 -18.66 -3.62
C ILE A 102 20.80 -19.46 -2.43
N LEU A 103 19.95 -20.20 -1.72
CA LEU A 103 20.35 -21.03 -0.58
C LEU A 103 21.18 -22.26 -0.98
N ASP A 104 21.01 -22.75 -2.20
CA ASP A 104 21.74 -23.90 -2.74
C ASP A 104 23.15 -23.53 -3.20
N ASP A 105 23.40 -22.27 -3.55
CA ASP A 105 24.72 -21.83 -3.98
C ASP A 105 25.68 -21.80 -2.77
N PRO A 106 26.72 -22.65 -2.73
CA PRO A 106 27.66 -22.73 -1.61
C PRO A 106 28.51 -21.47 -1.44
N SER A 107 28.61 -20.62 -2.47
CA SER A 107 29.36 -19.36 -2.40
C SER A 107 28.62 -18.27 -1.59
N ASN A 108 27.31 -18.45 -1.36
CA ASN A 108 26.52 -17.48 -0.62
C ASN A 108 26.74 -17.57 0.90
N PRO A 109 26.86 -16.42 1.60
CA PRO A 109 26.99 -16.37 3.05
C PRO A 109 25.71 -16.75 3.78
N LEU A 110 25.76 -16.71 5.12
CA LEU A 110 24.58 -16.79 5.98
C LEU A 110 23.56 -15.70 5.61
N LEU A 111 22.30 -16.09 5.37
CA LEU A 111 21.17 -15.19 5.19
C LEU A 111 20.41 -15.03 6.51
N VAL A 112 20.09 -13.80 6.87
CA VAL A 112 19.29 -13.46 8.05
C VAL A 112 18.10 -12.62 7.60
N PHE A 113 16.89 -13.14 7.83
CA PHE A 113 15.64 -12.49 7.48
C PHE A 113 14.88 -12.04 8.72
N CYS A 114 14.44 -10.79 8.71
CA CYS A 114 13.52 -10.26 9.72
C CYS A 114 12.16 -9.96 9.08
N VAL A 115 11.09 -10.49 9.64
CA VAL A 115 9.72 -10.12 9.23
C VAL A 115 8.98 -9.59 10.44
N ASP A 116 8.56 -8.32 10.38
CA ASP A 116 7.76 -7.70 11.42
C ASP A 116 6.26 -7.88 11.16
N ALA A 117 5.49 -8.15 12.21
CA ALA A 117 4.04 -8.28 12.21
C ALA A 117 3.51 -9.33 11.22
N LEU A 118 4.00 -10.57 11.31
CA LEU A 118 3.61 -11.66 10.40
C LEU A 118 2.10 -11.90 10.34
N ASP A 119 1.36 -11.66 11.43
CA ASP A 119 -0.11 -11.71 11.49
C ASP A 119 -0.80 -10.70 10.57
N GLU A 120 -0.08 -9.67 10.13
CA GLU A 120 -0.57 -8.70 9.14
C GLU A 120 -0.33 -9.15 7.68
N CYS A 121 0.24 -10.34 7.45
CA CYS A 121 0.25 -11.00 6.16
C CYS A 121 -1.07 -11.78 5.98
N LEU A 122 -2.03 -11.19 5.27
CA LEU A 122 -3.40 -11.70 5.14
C LEU A 122 -3.61 -12.64 3.96
N VAL A 123 -2.75 -12.57 2.93
CA VAL A 123 -2.86 -13.37 1.70
C VAL A 123 -1.67 -14.32 1.59
N ASP A 124 -1.98 -15.61 1.40
CA ASP A 124 -1.02 -16.72 1.26
C ASP A 124 -0.05 -16.86 2.47
N SER A 125 -0.51 -16.51 3.67
CA SER A 125 0.29 -16.60 4.91
C SER A 125 0.77 -18.02 5.20
N ASP A 126 -0.09 -19.02 5.00
CA ASP A 126 0.24 -20.43 5.17
C ASP A 126 1.40 -20.86 4.26
N ASP A 127 1.42 -20.38 3.01
CA ASP A 127 2.51 -20.65 2.07
C ASP A 127 3.83 -20.02 2.52
N LEU A 128 3.78 -18.82 3.11
CA LEU A 128 4.94 -18.16 3.70
C LEU A 128 5.47 -18.93 4.92
N MET A 129 4.60 -19.33 5.84
CA MET A 129 4.99 -20.09 7.03
C MET A 129 5.56 -21.46 6.65
N ALA A 130 4.93 -22.16 5.70
CA ALA A 130 5.42 -23.40 5.14
C ALA A 130 6.80 -23.23 4.48
N PHE A 131 7.00 -22.13 3.75
CA PHE A 131 8.31 -21.81 3.17
C PHE A 131 9.37 -21.55 4.23
N VAL A 132 9.06 -20.77 5.28
CA VAL A 132 10.00 -20.52 6.39
C VAL A 132 10.48 -21.85 6.98
N ASN A 133 9.55 -22.75 7.33
CA ASN A 133 9.90 -24.06 7.88
C ASN A 133 10.77 -24.87 6.92
N LYS A 134 10.33 -25.02 5.66
CA LYS A 134 11.11 -25.74 4.63
C LYS A 134 12.51 -25.15 4.44
N SER A 135 12.65 -23.83 4.48
CA SER A 135 13.94 -23.17 4.27
C SER A 135 14.94 -23.46 5.39
N ILE A 136 14.46 -23.54 6.64
CA ILE A 136 15.27 -23.86 7.81
C ILE A 136 15.75 -25.32 7.72
N ASP A 137 14.87 -26.24 7.36
CA ASP A 137 15.21 -27.66 7.19
C ASP A 137 16.17 -27.89 6.02
N HIS A 138 16.04 -27.06 4.98
CA HIS A 138 16.82 -27.19 3.74
C HIS A 138 18.27 -26.72 3.88
N SER A 139 18.55 -25.69 4.68
CA SER A 139 19.90 -25.12 4.77
C SER A 139 20.21 -24.49 6.13
N PRO A 140 21.35 -24.82 6.76
CA PRO A 140 21.78 -24.16 8.01
C PRO A 140 22.25 -22.71 7.79
N ARG A 141 22.29 -22.24 6.53
CA ARG A 141 22.71 -20.89 6.14
C ARG A 141 21.54 -19.90 6.05
N ILE A 142 20.40 -20.20 6.67
CA ILE A 142 19.31 -19.25 6.83
C ILE A 142 18.92 -19.12 8.30
N ARG A 143 18.57 -17.90 8.70
CA ARG A 143 17.98 -17.59 10.00
C ARG A 143 16.81 -16.65 9.83
N TRP A 144 15.75 -16.91 10.57
CA TRP A 144 14.55 -16.09 10.59
C TRP A 144 14.35 -15.49 11.97
N LEU A 145 13.98 -14.21 11.98
CA LEU A 145 13.44 -13.52 13.14
C LEU A 145 12.07 -12.98 12.75
N LEU A 146 11.03 -13.52 13.38
CA LEU A 146 9.64 -13.17 13.10
C LEU A 146 9.05 -12.49 14.33
N SER A 147 8.30 -11.41 14.14
CA SER A 147 7.42 -10.86 15.19
C SER A 147 5.97 -11.05 14.77
N SER A 148 5.10 -11.30 15.73
CA SER A 148 3.66 -11.43 15.49
C SER A 148 2.85 -11.30 16.77
N ARG A 149 1.56 -10.99 16.66
CA ARG A 149 0.57 -11.28 17.70
C ARG A 149 0.43 -12.81 17.90
N PRO A 150 0.01 -13.28 19.09
CA PRO A 150 -0.04 -14.71 19.40
C PRO A 150 -1.27 -15.40 18.77
N HIS A 151 -1.39 -15.39 17.44
CA HIS A 151 -2.45 -16.11 16.75
C HIS A 151 -2.15 -17.62 16.71
N GLN A 152 -3.19 -18.44 16.89
CA GLN A 152 -3.04 -19.89 17.04
C GLN A 152 -2.53 -20.59 15.78
N ASP A 153 -2.90 -20.10 14.59
CA ASP A 153 -2.40 -20.55 13.30
C ASP A 153 -0.88 -20.37 13.17
N ILE A 154 -0.36 -19.22 13.59
CA ILE A 154 1.08 -18.93 13.58
C ILE A 154 1.80 -19.80 14.60
N LEU A 155 1.29 -19.86 15.84
CA LEU A 155 1.89 -20.67 16.90
C LEU A 155 1.93 -22.16 16.52
N SER A 156 0.83 -22.70 15.97
CA SER A 156 0.76 -24.10 15.55
C SER A 156 1.67 -24.40 14.36
N SER A 157 1.84 -23.46 13.43
CA SER A 157 2.72 -23.62 12.27
C SER A 157 4.20 -23.77 12.64
N PHE A 158 4.63 -23.15 13.74
CA PHE A 158 6.02 -23.22 14.21
C PHE A 158 6.23 -24.15 15.41
N ALA A 159 5.17 -24.68 16.03
CA ALA A 159 5.26 -25.53 17.22
C ALA A 159 6.03 -26.84 17.02
N SER A 160 6.08 -27.36 15.79
CA SER A 160 6.78 -28.60 15.45
C SER A 160 8.26 -28.40 15.12
N GLN A 161 8.74 -27.16 15.10
CA GLN A 161 10.10 -26.85 14.66
C GLN A 161 11.06 -26.77 15.85
N ASP A 162 11.90 -27.80 16.02
CA ASP A 162 12.84 -27.94 17.16
C ASP A 162 13.85 -26.79 17.27
N LEU A 163 14.11 -26.08 16.16
CA LEU A 163 15.02 -24.93 16.10
C LEU A 163 14.34 -23.58 16.40
N CYS A 164 13.02 -23.56 16.60
CA CYS A 164 12.28 -22.34 16.90
C CYS A 164 12.47 -21.93 18.36
N VAL A 165 12.92 -20.69 18.60
CA VAL A 165 12.97 -20.09 19.93
C VAL A 165 11.85 -19.07 20.05
N GLU A 166 10.82 -19.42 20.83
CA GLU A 166 9.70 -18.53 21.10
C GLU A 166 10.04 -17.53 22.22
N ILE A 167 9.84 -16.24 21.96
CA ILE A 167 9.99 -15.17 22.96
C ILE A 167 8.64 -14.48 23.14
N ILE A 168 7.96 -14.77 24.25
CA ILE A 168 6.70 -14.11 24.61
C ILE A 168 7.02 -12.85 25.41
N LEU A 169 6.89 -11.69 24.76
CA LEU A 169 7.24 -10.39 25.34
C LEU A 169 6.44 -10.10 26.62
N GLU A 170 5.15 -10.44 26.63
CA GLU A 170 4.21 -10.21 27.75
C GLU A 170 4.61 -10.90 29.06
N ARG A 171 5.43 -11.96 28.99
CA ARG A 171 5.88 -12.69 30.20
C ARG A 171 6.95 -11.94 30.99
N ASN A 172 7.58 -10.92 30.42
CA ASN A 172 8.65 -10.17 31.06
C ASN A 172 8.18 -8.78 31.51
N GLN A 173 7.18 -8.77 32.39
CA GLN A 173 6.52 -7.54 32.87
C GLN A 173 7.52 -6.53 33.44
N LEU A 174 8.54 -6.98 34.18
CA LEU A 174 9.56 -6.10 34.74
C LEU A 174 10.34 -5.33 33.67
N SER A 175 10.71 -6.00 32.57
CA SER A 175 11.43 -5.34 31.47
C SER A 175 10.52 -4.41 30.69
N ILE A 176 9.25 -4.80 30.49
CA ILE A 176 8.23 -3.94 29.88
C ILE A 176 8.03 -2.68 30.71
N ASP A 177 7.81 -2.81 32.02
CA ASP A 177 7.57 -1.68 32.93
C ASP A 177 8.77 -0.73 33.00
N THR A 178 9.99 -1.29 32.97
CA THR A 178 11.23 -0.50 32.94
C THR A 178 11.35 0.30 31.66
N ALA A 179 11.13 -0.34 30.50
CA ALA A 179 11.23 0.31 29.20
C ALA A 179 10.12 1.35 28.97
N ILE A 180 8.90 1.06 29.43
CA ILE A 180 7.79 2.02 29.40
C ILE A 180 8.03 3.16 30.37
N GLY A 181 8.58 2.90 31.56
CA GLY A 181 9.00 3.94 32.49
C GLY A 181 9.97 4.93 31.86
N ALA A 182 11.00 4.41 31.18
CA ALA A 182 11.95 5.24 30.43
C ALA A 182 11.28 6.03 29.29
N TYR A 183 10.35 5.39 28.56
CA TYR A 183 9.58 6.07 27.51
C TYR A 183 8.68 7.18 28.06
N ILE A 184 8.00 6.96 29.19
CA ILE A 184 7.20 7.98 29.89
C ILE A 184 8.10 9.16 30.27
N ASP A 185 9.32 8.89 30.76
CA ASP A 185 10.27 9.96 31.14
C ASP A 185 10.65 10.85 29.97
N ILE A 186 10.91 10.24 28.81
CA ILE A 186 11.16 10.97 27.57
C ILE A 186 9.92 11.78 27.19
N LYS A 187 8.72 11.17 27.17
CA LYS A 187 7.49 11.84 26.75
C LYS A 187 7.05 12.97 27.66
N VAL A 188 7.14 12.81 28.97
CA VAL A 188 6.83 13.88 29.93
C VAL A 188 7.85 15.01 29.81
N SER A 189 9.13 14.70 29.52
CA SER A 189 10.14 15.72 29.26
C SER A 189 9.82 16.50 27.97
N GLU A 190 9.49 15.82 26.88
CA GLU A 190 9.05 16.44 25.61
C GLU A 190 7.80 17.33 25.80
N LEU A 191 6.81 16.85 26.56
CA LEU A 191 5.61 17.62 26.91
C LEU A 191 5.98 18.90 27.66
N ASN A 192 6.88 18.78 28.63
CA ASN A 192 7.24 19.91 29.48
C ASN A 192 7.97 21.01 28.70
N LEU A 193 8.76 20.67 27.68
CA LEU A 193 9.40 21.65 26.80
C LEU A 193 8.38 22.57 26.10
N LYS A 194 7.16 22.06 25.85
CA LYS A 194 6.09 22.82 25.17
C LYS A 194 5.15 23.50 26.15
N LYS A 195 4.77 22.81 27.24
CA LYS A 195 3.69 23.22 28.13
C LYS A 195 4.14 23.90 29.43
N GLN A 196 5.42 23.74 29.80
CA GLN A 196 6.01 24.33 31.01
C GLN A 196 5.19 24.02 32.28
N TYR A 197 4.87 22.74 32.47
CA TYR A 197 4.09 22.29 33.63
C TYR A 197 4.87 22.46 34.93
N ARG A 198 4.16 22.67 36.03
CA ARG A 198 4.78 22.77 37.37
C ARG A 198 5.38 21.42 37.75
N GLU A 199 6.51 21.42 38.45
CA GLU A 199 7.18 20.18 38.89
C GLU A 199 6.24 19.21 39.61
N ARG A 200 5.37 19.71 40.49
CA ARG A 200 4.36 18.89 41.18
C ARG A 200 3.43 18.15 40.19
N ASP A 201 2.93 18.87 39.19
CA ASP A 201 1.99 18.31 38.21
C ASP A 201 2.71 17.36 37.25
N ARG A 202 3.99 17.61 36.92
CA ARG A 202 4.82 16.69 36.13
C ARG A 202 5.01 15.34 36.81
N VAL A 203 5.30 15.35 38.11
CA VAL A 203 5.44 14.13 38.91
C VAL A 203 4.13 13.36 38.91
N GLU A 204 3.00 14.06 39.06
CA GLU A 204 1.68 13.44 39.07
C GLU A 204 1.28 12.87 37.69
N ILE A 205 1.52 13.61 36.61
CA ILE A 205 1.34 13.13 35.23
C ILE A 205 2.14 11.84 35.01
N LYS A 206 3.42 11.81 35.41
CA LYS A 206 4.27 10.62 35.30
C LYS A 206 3.68 9.43 36.09
N ARG A 207 3.17 9.68 37.30
CA ARG A 207 2.51 8.66 38.14
C ARG A 207 1.29 8.08 37.43
N ILE A 208 0.37 8.92 36.97
CA ILE A 208 -0.88 8.50 36.29
C ILE A 208 -0.56 7.73 35.00
N LEU A 209 0.38 8.23 34.18
CA LEU A 209 0.79 7.55 32.95
C LEU A 209 1.33 6.15 33.24
N LYS A 210 2.13 6.00 34.29
CA LYS A 210 2.69 4.69 34.67
C LYS A 210 1.60 3.72 35.12
N GLU A 211 0.70 4.17 35.99
CA GLU A 211 -0.38 3.33 36.53
C GLU A 211 -1.42 2.92 35.48
N ARG A 212 -1.76 3.82 34.55
CA ARG A 212 -2.85 3.59 33.58
C ARG A 212 -2.42 3.02 32.25
N SER A 213 -1.12 3.08 31.90
CA SER A 213 -0.64 2.60 30.61
C SER A 213 -0.90 1.11 30.35
N GLY A 214 -1.09 0.31 31.41
CA GLY A 214 -1.33 -1.13 31.28
C GLY A 214 -0.26 -1.85 30.46
N GLY A 215 1.01 -1.40 30.54
CA GLY A 215 2.08 -1.98 29.73
C GLY A 215 2.06 -1.57 28.25
N THR A 216 1.32 -0.53 27.85
CA THR A 216 1.11 -0.18 26.45
C THR A 216 1.73 1.18 26.09
N TYR A 217 2.76 1.16 25.24
CA TYR A 217 3.40 2.38 24.69
C TYR A 217 2.40 3.29 23.95
N LEU A 218 1.46 2.69 23.21
CA LEU A 218 0.46 3.41 22.45
C LEU A 218 -0.49 4.20 23.35
N TRP A 219 -0.90 3.65 24.50
CA TRP A 219 -1.73 4.36 25.46
C TRP A 219 -1.01 5.62 25.97
N VAL A 220 0.25 5.48 26.38
CA VAL A 220 1.09 6.61 26.82
C VAL A 220 1.20 7.65 25.71
N HIS A 221 1.45 7.22 24.48
CA HIS A 221 1.55 8.11 23.32
C HIS A 221 0.25 8.92 23.11
N LEU A 222 -0.90 8.25 23.11
CA LEU A 222 -2.21 8.88 22.92
C LEU A 222 -2.54 9.85 24.05
N ALA A 223 -2.28 9.47 25.29
CA ALA A 223 -2.50 10.32 26.46
C ALA A 223 -1.60 11.57 26.44
N CYS A 224 -0.32 11.41 26.13
CA CYS A 224 0.57 12.55 25.93
C CYS A 224 0.09 13.41 24.75
N LYS A 225 -0.40 12.81 23.67
CA LYS A 225 -0.90 13.56 22.52
C LYS A 225 -2.12 14.41 22.85
N GLU A 226 -3.07 13.89 23.63
CA GLU A 226 -4.22 14.66 24.10
C GLU A 226 -3.78 15.86 24.95
N LEU A 227 -2.79 15.68 25.83
CA LEU A 227 -2.19 16.78 26.59
C LEU A 227 -1.48 17.81 25.71
N GLU A 228 -0.75 17.37 24.67
CA GLU A 228 -0.12 18.29 23.71
C GLU A 228 -1.15 19.20 23.04
N THR A 229 -2.29 18.64 22.64
CA THR A 229 -3.34 19.35 21.90
C THR A 229 -4.24 20.19 22.81
N SER A 230 -4.32 19.87 24.09
CA SER A 230 -5.16 20.56 25.05
C SER A 230 -4.61 21.93 25.45
N GLU A 231 -5.49 22.93 25.58
CA GLU A 231 -5.15 24.24 26.16
C GLU A 231 -5.26 24.25 27.71
N ALA A 232 -5.52 23.09 28.31
CA ALA A 232 -5.65 22.92 29.75
C ALA A 232 -4.44 23.46 30.53
N LEU A 233 -4.74 24.09 31.66
CA LEU A 233 -3.73 24.50 32.64
C LEU A 233 -3.02 23.28 33.23
N SER A 234 -1.85 23.51 33.83
CA SER A 234 -1.02 22.45 34.46
C SER A 234 -1.80 21.54 35.43
N CYS A 235 -2.71 22.10 36.24
CA CYS A 235 -3.55 21.31 37.16
C CYS A 235 -4.71 20.59 36.46
N GLU A 236 -5.22 21.13 35.35
CA GLU A 236 -6.29 20.51 34.56
C GLU A 236 -5.77 19.35 33.71
N ALA A 237 -4.50 19.38 33.33
CA ALA A 237 -3.83 18.26 32.65
C ALA A 237 -3.88 16.96 33.48
N VAL A 238 -3.68 17.07 34.79
CA VAL A 238 -3.81 15.94 35.73
C VAL A 238 -5.24 15.40 35.71
N SER A 239 -6.23 16.28 35.87
CA SER A 239 -7.66 15.92 35.81
C SER A 239 -8.07 15.29 34.48
N LEU A 240 -7.49 15.74 33.36
CA LEU A 240 -7.75 15.20 32.03
C LEU A 240 -7.24 13.75 31.92
N LEU A 241 -6.04 13.48 32.41
CA LEU A 241 -5.49 12.13 32.47
C LEU A 241 -6.28 11.22 33.41
N ASP A 242 -6.79 11.73 34.54
CA ASP A 242 -7.63 10.94 35.44
C ASP A 242 -8.98 10.56 34.84
N GLN A 243 -9.46 11.31 33.85
CA GLN A 243 -10.69 11.00 33.10
C GLN A 243 -10.44 10.12 31.87
N MET A 244 -9.18 9.85 31.52
CA MET A 244 -8.83 9.03 30.36
C MET A 244 -9.09 7.55 30.63
N PRO A 245 -9.80 6.84 29.75
CA PRO A 245 -10.01 5.41 29.90
C PRO A 245 -8.68 4.65 29.95
N SER A 246 -8.59 3.64 30.81
CA SER A 246 -7.38 2.79 30.93
C SER A 246 -7.20 1.85 29.74
N GLU A 247 -8.29 1.51 29.05
CA GLU A 247 -8.27 0.63 27.87
C GLU A 247 -8.16 1.43 26.57
N LEU A 248 -7.41 0.92 25.59
CA LEU A 248 -7.26 1.53 24.26
C LEU A 248 -8.62 1.74 23.56
N THR A 249 -9.52 0.76 23.64
CA THR A 249 -10.88 0.86 23.09
C THR A 249 -11.64 2.06 23.65
N GLY A 250 -11.51 2.31 24.96
CA GLY A 250 -12.11 3.46 25.61
C GLY A 250 -11.51 4.79 25.12
N ILE A 251 -10.19 4.83 24.88
CA ILE A 251 -9.55 6.02 24.27
C ILE A 251 -10.12 6.27 22.87
N TYR A 252 -10.23 5.24 22.03
CA TYR A 252 -10.78 5.41 20.69
C TYR A 252 -12.24 5.87 20.72
N ALA A 253 -13.07 5.31 21.61
CA ALA A 253 -14.44 5.77 21.81
C ALA A 253 -14.51 7.23 22.23
N ARG A 254 -13.64 7.66 23.16
CA ARG A 254 -13.52 9.05 23.58
C ARG A 254 -13.12 9.96 22.41
N MET A 255 -12.19 9.55 21.56
CA MET A 255 -11.80 10.31 20.36
C MET A 255 -12.95 10.46 19.37
N MET A 256 -13.75 9.40 19.18
CA MET A 256 -14.97 9.47 18.35
C MET A 256 -15.98 10.45 18.94
N GLU A 257 -16.22 10.43 20.25
CA GLU A 257 -17.10 11.39 20.94
C GLU A 257 -16.60 12.84 20.81
N GLN A 258 -15.28 13.06 20.84
CA GLN A 258 -14.71 14.39 20.60
C GLN A 258 -14.97 14.85 19.16
N ALA A 259 -14.82 13.96 18.16
CA ALA A 259 -15.13 14.27 16.77
C ALA A 259 -16.62 14.61 16.56
N LYS A 260 -17.54 14.00 17.32
CA LYS A 260 -18.98 14.31 17.28
C LYS A 260 -19.34 15.71 17.78
N LYS A 261 -18.47 16.35 18.57
CA LYS A 261 -18.69 17.73 19.06
C LYS A 261 -18.44 18.80 18.00
N LEU A 262 -17.85 18.43 16.86
CA LEU A 262 -17.70 19.31 15.71
C LEU A 262 -19.06 19.63 15.09
N ASP A 263 -19.12 20.68 14.24
CA ASP A 263 -20.34 20.95 13.49
C ASP A 263 -20.73 19.77 12.60
N ILE A 264 -22.03 19.62 12.33
CA ILE A 264 -22.61 18.45 11.64
C ILE A 264 -21.91 18.17 10.31
N THR A 265 -21.52 19.20 9.56
CA THR A 265 -20.89 19.03 8.24
C THR A 265 -19.45 18.55 8.38
N THR A 266 -18.66 19.17 9.25
CA THR A 266 -17.28 18.77 9.52
C THR A 266 -17.20 17.38 10.14
N CYS A 267 -18.10 17.09 11.09
CA CYS A 267 -18.24 15.78 11.71
C CYS A 267 -18.50 14.70 10.65
N GLY A 268 -19.52 14.91 9.79
CA GLY A 268 -19.84 13.97 8.71
C GLY A 268 -18.65 13.70 7.79
N ARG A 269 -17.91 14.75 7.39
CA ARG A 269 -16.70 14.60 6.55
C ARG A 269 -15.56 13.86 7.25
N CYS A 270 -15.33 14.08 8.54
CA CYS A 270 -14.33 13.34 9.30
C CYS A 270 -14.70 11.86 9.40
N PHE A 271 -15.98 11.55 9.64
CA PHE A 271 -16.48 10.18 9.66
C PHE A 271 -16.37 9.51 8.30
N ASP A 272 -16.65 10.23 7.20
CA ASP A 272 -16.45 9.71 5.84
C ASP A 272 -14.97 9.44 5.53
N ILE A 273 -14.06 10.31 5.98
CA ILE A 273 -12.61 10.09 5.86
C ILE A 273 -12.16 8.86 6.64
N LEU A 274 -12.58 8.74 7.91
CA LEU A 274 -12.24 7.62 8.78
C LEU A 274 -12.78 6.30 8.19
N ALA A 275 -14.04 6.30 7.72
CA ALA A 275 -14.66 5.16 7.05
C ALA A 275 -13.90 4.75 5.81
N THR A 276 -13.58 5.73 4.96
CA THR A 276 -12.88 5.48 3.71
C THR A 276 -11.49 4.92 3.98
N ALA A 277 -10.72 5.57 4.86
CA ALA A 277 -9.39 5.13 5.25
C ALA A 277 -9.39 3.70 5.83
N ALA A 278 -10.44 3.32 6.56
CA ALA A 278 -10.55 1.99 7.16
C ALA A 278 -10.72 0.85 6.14
N ILE A 279 -11.33 1.09 4.97
CA ILE A 279 -11.70 0.00 4.03
C ILE A 279 -11.03 0.09 2.66
N VAL A 280 -10.24 1.14 2.41
CA VAL A 280 -9.47 1.24 1.17
C VAL A 280 -8.36 0.21 1.11
N TYR A 281 -8.05 -0.23 -0.12
CA TYR A 281 -7.09 -1.30 -0.38
C TYR A 281 -5.61 -0.86 -0.25
N ARG A 282 -5.38 0.45 -0.19
CA ARG A 282 -4.08 1.04 0.14
C ARG A 282 -4.26 2.42 0.78
N PRO A 283 -3.26 2.91 1.51
CA PRO A 283 -3.20 4.31 1.93
C PRO A 283 -3.46 5.27 0.77
N LEU A 284 -4.28 6.27 1.00
CA LEU A 284 -4.65 7.29 0.01
C LEU A 284 -3.73 8.50 0.13
N ARG A 285 -3.35 9.10 -1.02
CA ARG A 285 -2.78 10.45 -1.01
C ARG A 285 -3.84 11.45 -0.57
N LEU A 286 -3.45 12.59 0.00
CA LEU A 286 -4.40 13.67 0.33
C LEU A 286 -5.24 14.11 -0.86
N GLU A 287 -4.61 14.21 -2.03
CA GLU A 287 -5.30 14.54 -3.29
C GLU A 287 -6.37 13.52 -3.66
N GLU A 288 -6.13 12.23 -3.39
CA GLU A 288 -7.08 11.16 -3.67
C GLU A 288 -8.19 11.12 -2.63
N LEU A 289 -7.83 11.22 -1.34
CA LEU A 289 -8.76 11.16 -0.23
C LEU A 289 -9.88 12.19 -0.37
N GLY A 290 -9.56 13.40 -0.83
CA GLY A 290 -10.54 14.44 -1.12
C GLY A 290 -11.65 13.96 -2.05
N TYR A 291 -11.30 13.30 -3.16
CA TYR A 291 -12.27 12.79 -4.13
C TYR A 291 -12.95 11.50 -3.68
N ILE A 292 -12.19 10.57 -3.10
CA ILE A 292 -12.65 9.23 -2.76
C ILE A 292 -13.55 9.22 -1.52
N ALA A 293 -13.26 10.05 -0.52
CA ALA A 293 -14.06 10.11 0.71
C ALA A 293 -15.20 11.15 0.62
N ILE A 294 -14.90 12.39 0.21
CA ILE A 294 -15.78 13.55 0.49
C ILE A 294 -16.09 14.46 -0.71
N ARG A 295 -15.59 14.13 -1.91
CA ARG A 295 -15.70 14.94 -3.14
C ARG A 295 -15.26 16.42 -2.98
N VAL A 296 -14.16 16.64 -2.27
CA VAL A 296 -13.52 17.96 -2.11
C VAL A 296 -12.20 17.97 -2.87
N ASP A 297 -11.97 18.98 -3.69
CA ASP A 297 -10.75 19.15 -4.50
C ASP A 297 -9.70 20.06 -3.86
N HIS A 298 -10.07 20.80 -2.80
CA HIS A 298 -9.16 21.68 -2.08
C HIS A 298 -8.32 20.94 -1.03
N VAL A 299 -7.08 20.57 -1.41
CA VAL A 299 -6.14 19.79 -0.58
C VAL A 299 -5.91 20.37 0.84
N PRO A 300 -5.76 21.70 1.04
CA PRO A 300 -5.63 22.27 2.39
C PRO A 300 -6.82 21.96 3.31
N ASP A 301 -8.04 21.94 2.78
CA ASP A 301 -9.24 21.59 3.56
C ASP A 301 -9.25 20.10 3.90
N VAL A 302 -8.87 19.24 2.95
CA VAL A 302 -8.73 17.80 3.20
C VAL A 302 -7.70 17.55 4.30
N ARG A 303 -6.55 18.23 4.24
CA ARG A 303 -5.50 18.16 5.27
C ARG A 303 -6.03 18.60 6.64
N ARG A 304 -6.80 19.68 6.69
CA ARG A 304 -7.44 20.13 7.94
C ARG A 304 -8.38 19.06 8.50
N LEU A 305 -9.21 18.44 7.66
CA LEU A 305 -10.13 17.38 8.08
C LEU A 305 -9.39 16.13 8.58
N VAL A 306 -8.30 15.72 7.90
CA VAL A 306 -7.44 14.63 8.37
C VAL A 306 -6.83 14.95 9.74
N ASN A 307 -6.38 16.18 9.96
CA ASN A 307 -5.88 16.60 11.27
C ASN A 307 -6.98 16.60 12.35
N LEU A 308 -8.23 16.90 12.00
CA LEU A 308 -9.38 16.83 12.90
C LEU A 308 -9.80 15.39 13.23
N CYS A 309 -9.44 14.41 12.39
CA CYS A 309 -9.56 12.99 12.74
C CYS A 309 -8.58 12.58 13.86
N GLY A 310 -7.74 13.50 14.35
CA GLY A 310 -6.90 13.32 15.53
C GLY A 310 -5.92 12.16 15.38
N SER A 311 -5.62 11.50 16.50
CA SER A 311 -4.63 10.43 16.55
C SER A 311 -5.04 9.14 15.84
N PHE A 312 -6.21 9.07 15.19
CA PHE A 312 -6.57 7.93 14.33
C PHE A 312 -5.66 7.88 13.11
N LEU A 313 -5.43 9.04 12.48
CA LEU A 313 -4.73 9.17 11.23
C LEU A 313 -3.46 9.98 11.38
N LYS A 314 -2.43 9.60 10.61
CA LYS A 314 -1.19 10.35 10.44
C LYS A 314 -0.96 10.61 8.96
N LEU A 315 -0.30 11.72 8.67
CA LEU A 315 0.13 12.07 7.33
C LEU A 315 1.63 11.83 7.18
N GLU A 316 2.01 11.00 6.21
CA GLU A 316 3.40 10.65 5.93
C GLU A 316 3.64 10.68 4.41
N ASN A 317 4.58 11.50 3.94
CA ASN A 317 4.88 11.65 2.51
C ASN A 317 3.64 11.91 1.63
N GLU A 318 2.71 12.75 2.10
CA GLU A 318 1.40 13.05 1.47
C GLU A 318 0.38 11.89 1.45
N TYR A 319 0.70 10.75 2.07
CA TYR A 319 -0.22 9.64 2.27
C TYR A 319 -0.84 9.66 3.67
N VAL A 320 -2.12 9.33 3.71
CA VAL A 320 -2.90 9.21 4.94
C VAL A 320 -2.87 7.76 5.41
N HIS A 321 -2.32 7.53 6.59
CA HIS A 321 -2.17 6.23 7.22
C HIS A 321 -2.87 6.22 8.58
N PHE A 322 -3.23 5.03 9.06
CA PHE A 322 -3.53 4.89 10.48
C PHE A 322 -2.27 5.09 11.31
N THR A 323 -2.43 5.71 12.48
CA THR A 323 -1.33 5.83 13.46
C THR A 323 -0.91 4.46 13.96
N HIS A 324 -1.87 3.53 14.10
CA HIS A 324 -1.63 2.14 14.51
C HIS A 324 -2.74 1.22 14.00
N GLN A 325 -2.44 -0.06 13.78
CA GLN A 325 -3.40 -1.06 13.29
C GLN A 325 -4.63 -1.17 14.22
N SER A 326 -4.44 -1.13 15.54
CA SER A 326 -5.56 -1.18 16.51
C SER A 326 -6.57 -0.04 16.36
N ALA A 327 -6.19 1.11 15.79
CA ALA A 327 -7.13 2.18 15.49
C ALA A 327 -8.05 1.78 14.31
N GLN A 328 -7.51 1.15 13.27
CA GLN A 328 -8.33 0.59 12.20
C GLN A 328 -9.20 -0.56 12.71
N ASP A 329 -8.63 -1.48 13.49
CA ASP A 329 -9.35 -2.62 14.08
C ASP A 329 -10.58 -2.13 14.88
N TYR A 330 -10.39 -1.09 15.71
CA TYR A 330 -11.48 -0.45 16.43
C TYR A 330 -12.55 0.12 15.50
N LEU A 331 -12.16 0.88 14.46
CA LEU A 331 -13.12 1.52 13.56
C LEU A 331 -13.96 0.53 12.76
N ILE A 332 -13.42 -0.64 12.42
CA ILE A 332 -14.11 -1.70 11.68
C ILE A 332 -14.95 -2.59 12.61
N SER A 333 -14.63 -2.63 13.91
CA SER A 333 -15.38 -3.43 14.88
C SER A 333 -16.81 -2.92 15.13
N ASP A 334 -17.66 -3.80 15.66
CA ASP A 334 -19.04 -3.46 16.07
C ASP A 334 -19.10 -2.40 17.19
N LEU A 335 -17.96 -2.11 17.84
CA LEU A 335 -17.85 -1.08 18.88
C LEU A 335 -17.80 0.33 18.31
N SER A 336 -17.50 0.47 17.01
CA SER A 336 -17.48 1.76 16.33
C SER A 336 -18.83 2.02 15.66
N GLU A 337 -19.50 3.09 16.05
CA GLU A 337 -20.75 3.55 15.41
C GLU A 337 -20.59 3.93 13.93
N LEU A 338 -19.36 3.93 13.43
CA LEU A 338 -19.01 4.39 12.10
C LEU A 338 -19.62 3.50 10.98
N PHE A 339 -19.87 2.21 11.28
CA PHE A 339 -20.51 1.26 10.38
C PHE A 339 -21.82 0.66 10.92
N THR A 340 -22.27 0.99 12.13
CA THR A 340 -23.40 0.29 12.80
C THR A 340 -24.76 0.46 12.12
N THR A 341 -24.98 1.53 11.34
CA THR A 341 -26.29 1.80 10.72
C THR A 341 -26.44 1.24 9.31
N ALA A 342 -25.36 1.15 8.53
CA ALA A 342 -25.41 0.77 7.11
C ALA A 342 -24.36 -0.29 6.71
N GLY A 343 -23.51 -0.72 7.65
CA GLY A 343 -22.45 -1.69 7.46
C GLY A 343 -21.30 -1.21 6.56
N PRO A 344 -20.22 -2.01 6.46
CA PRO A 344 -19.12 -1.75 5.53
C PRO A 344 -19.55 -1.69 4.06
N ALA A 345 -20.55 -2.49 3.66
CA ALA A 345 -21.08 -2.56 2.30
C ALA A 345 -21.53 -1.19 1.75
N SER A 346 -22.26 -0.42 2.55
CA SER A 346 -22.70 0.94 2.18
C SER A 346 -21.51 1.88 1.92
N ARG A 347 -20.42 1.72 2.69
CA ARG A 347 -19.20 2.51 2.49
C ARG A 347 -18.45 2.07 1.22
N HIS A 348 -18.38 0.78 0.91
CA HIS A 348 -17.88 0.31 -0.39
C HIS A 348 -18.69 0.87 -1.56
N GLN A 349 -20.04 0.89 -1.45
CA GLN A 349 -20.90 1.51 -2.45
C GLN A 349 -20.58 3.01 -2.63
N LYS A 350 -20.44 3.75 -1.53
CA LYS A 350 -20.11 5.18 -1.59
C LYS A 350 -18.76 5.45 -2.24
N ILE A 351 -17.74 4.66 -1.89
CA ILE A 351 -16.41 4.75 -2.50
C ILE A 351 -16.48 4.43 -3.99
N PHE A 352 -17.22 3.39 -4.39
CA PHE A 352 -17.45 3.08 -5.80
C PHE A 352 -18.08 4.26 -6.55
N GLU A 353 -19.16 4.84 -6.03
CA GLU A 353 -19.79 6.01 -6.64
C GLU A 353 -18.81 7.18 -6.80
N ASN A 354 -17.98 7.43 -5.77
CA ASN A 354 -16.97 8.49 -5.79
C ASN A 354 -15.86 8.19 -6.80
N CYS A 355 -15.43 6.93 -6.95
CA CYS A 355 -14.51 6.51 -8.00
C CYS A 355 -15.10 6.77 -9.38
N MET A 356 -16.35 6.37 -9.61
CA MET A 356 -17.02 6.54 -10.90
C MET A 356 -17.28 8.01 -11.23
N TRP A 357 -17.62 8.83 -10.25
CA TRP A 357 -17.70 10.28 -10.39
C TRP A 357 -16.35 10.86 -10.79
N THR A 358 -15.27 10.45 -10.12
CA THR A 358 -13.89 10.88 -10.41
C THR A 358 -13.48 10.52 -11.85
N LEU A 359 -13.74 9.28 -12.27
CA LEU A 359 -13.43 8.78 -13.62
C LEU A 359 -14.37 9.33 -14.71
N SER A 360 -15.52 9.88 -14.33
CA SER A 360 -16.47 10.50 -15.26
C SER A 360 -16.33 12.02 -15.34
N ASN A 361 -15.53 12.64 -14.46
CA ASN A 361 -15.33 14.08 -14.40
C ASN A 361 -14.35 14.55 -15.51
N PRO A 362 -14.79 15.36 -16.50
CA PRO A 362 -13.94 15.82 -17.60
C PRO A 362 -12.77 16.72 -17.18
N GLN A 363 -12.80 17.30 -15.97
CA GLN A 363 -11.69 18.08 -15.43
C GLN A 363 -10.55 17.18 -14.93
N LEU A 364 -10.88 15.97 -14.48
CA LEU A 364 -9.93 15.00 -13.91
C LEU A 364 -9.49 13.96 -14.95
N LEU A 365 -10.44 13.47 -15.76
CA LEU A 365 -10.19 12.46 -16.78
C LEU A 365 -10.71 12.93 -18.14
N LYS A 366 -9.78 13.18 -19.05
CA LYS A 366 -10.06 13.64 -20.41
C LYS A 366 -9.10 13.02 -21.41
N LYS A 367 -9.47 13.15 -22.68
CA LYS A 367 -8.61 12.83 -23.82
C LYS A 367 -7.27 13.57 -23.68
N ASP A 368 -6.18 12.85 -23.93
CA ASP A 368 -4.83 13.42 -23.88
C ASP A 368 -4.56 14.05 -22.51
N LEU A 369 -4.66 13.23 -21.47
CA LEU A 369 -4.66 13.67 -20.07
C LEU A 369 -3.44 14.55 -19.73
N LEU A 370 -2.28 14.21 -20.30
CA LEU A 370 -1.03 14.95 -20.11
C LEU A 370 -0.72 15.96 -21.21
N GLY A 371 -1.56 16.07 -22.25
CA GLY A 371 -1.35 17.01 -23.37
C GLY A 371 -0.13 16.65 -24.22
N LEU A 372 0.14 15.36 -24.41
CA LEU A 372 1.31 14.86 -25.12
C LEU A 372 1.24 15.20 -26.62
N GLY A 373 0.05 15.46 -27.16
CA GLY A 373 -0.20 15.82 -28.56
C GLY A 373 0.00 14.64 -29.52
N TRP A 374 1.04 13.83 -29.32
CA TRP A 374 1.38 12.69 -30.16
C TRP A 374 0.94 11.34 -29.57
N PRO A 375 0.20 10.54 -30.34
CA PRO A 375 -0.25 9.19 -30.00
C PRO A 375 0.74 8.17 -29.42
N GLY A 376 2.02 8.23 -29.78
CA GLY A 376 3.01 7.25 -29.34
C GLY A 376 3.99 7.80 -28.30
N ALA A 377 3.71 8.97 -27.73
CA ALA A 377 4.63 9.62 -26.80
C ALA A 377 4.86 8.71 -25.59
N THR A 378 6.09 8.23 -25.44
CA THR A 378 6.50 7.38 -24.33
C THR A 378 6.82 8.27 -23.14
N VAL A 379 6.06 8.09 -22.07
CA VAL A 379 6.26 8.81 -20.82
C VAL A 379 6.89 7.83 -19.84
N ARG A 380 8.12 8.13 -19.37
CA ARG A 380 8.77 7.32 -18.32
C ARG A 380 8.52 7.96 -16.97
N THR A 381 7.93 7.18 -16.06
CA THR A 381 7.50 7.65 -14.73
C THR A 381 8.60 7.57 -13.67
N ARG A 382 9.76 6.95 -13.97
CA ARG A 382 10.82 6.65 -13.00
C ARG A 382 12.21 6.90 -13.61
N LYS A 383 13.07 7.67 -12.92
CA LYS A 383 14.48 7.90 -13.32
C LYS A 383 15.26 6.59 -13.21
N MET A 384 15.72 6.04 -14.33
CA MET A 384 16.66 4.92 -14.34
C MET A 384 17.94 5.36 -15.06
N PHE A 385 19.08 5.00 -14.49
CA PHE A 385 20.41 5.33 -14.98
C PHE A 385 20.71 4.61 -16.30
N THR A 386 20.35 5.19 -17.45
CA THR A 386 20.94 4.81 -18.74
C THR A 386 20.79 5.93 -19.77
N ASN A 387 21.89 6.26 -20.45
CA ASN A 387 21.98 7.21 -21.56
C ASN A 387 21.25 6.70 -22.83
N ALA A 388 19.95 6.91 -22.94
CA ALA A 388 19.12 6.55 -24.12
C ALA A 388 18.02 7.63 -24.37
N PRO A 389 17.43 7.71 -25.59
CA PRO A 389 17.02 8.96 -26.23
C PRO A 389 15.80 9.64 -25.60
N VAL A 390 15.83 10.97 -25.61
CA VAL A 390 14.83 11.99 -25.20
C VAL A 390 13.47 11.43 -24.77
N TYR A 391 13.29 11.22 -23.46
CA TYR A 391 12.01 10.94 -22.82
C TYR A 391 11.27 12.25 -22.51
N HIS A 392 9.94 12.25 -22.61
CA HIS A 392 9.15 13.33 -22.00
C HIS A 392 9.12 13.11 -20.49
N GLU A 393 9.86 13.93 -19.74
CA GLU A 393 9.75 13.95 -18.28
C GLU A 393 8.38 14.50 -17.90
N ILE A 394 7.64 13.77 -17.05
CA ILE A 394 6.34 14.23 -16.53
C ILE A 394 6.61 15.43 -15.62
N THR A 395 5.93 16.56 -15.87
CA THR A 395 5.98 17.71 -14.96
C THR A 395 5.29 17.40 -13.63
N GLU A 396 5.60 18.12 -12.56
CA GLU A 396 4.91 17.90 -11.27
C GLU A 396 3.38 18.07 -11.38
N ASP A 397 2.91 19.03 -12.19
CA ASP A 397 1.47 19.20 -12.46
C ASP A 397 0.86 17.97 -13.16
N GLN A 398 1.53 17.45 -14.20
CA GLN A 398 1.09 16.24 -14.90
C GLN A 398 1.09 15.02 -13.98
N ARG A 399 2.06 14.91 -13.06
CA ARG A 399 2.12 13.87 -12.03
C ARG A 399 0.95 14.00 -11.06
N GLY A 400 0.65 15.22 -10.60
CA GLY A 400 -0.50 15.51 -9.73
C GLY A 400 -1.82 15.09 -10.36
N ARG A 401 -2.01 15.32 -11.66
CA ARG A 401 -3.21 14.86 -12.38
C ARG A 401 -3.39 13.35 -12.35
N LEU A 402 -2.31 12.58 -12.56
CA LEU A 402 -2.34 11.12 -12.46
C LEU A 402 -2.60 10.66 -11.02
N ASN A 403 -1.93 11.28 -10.05
CA ASN A 403 -2.07 10.95 -8.64
C ASN A 403 -3.53 11.07 -8.16
N ARG A 404 -4.27 12.10 -8.59
CA ARG A 404 -5.67 12.33 -8.19
C ARG A 404 -6.64 11.23 -8.59
N ILE A 405 -6.37 10.52 -9.68
CA ILE A 405 -7.26 9.50 -10.25
C ILE A 405 -6.73 8.08 -10.02
N GLU A 406 -5.52 7.93 -9.48
CA GLU A 406 -4.81 6.65 -9.42
C GLU A 406 -5.61 5.60 -8.65
N TYR A 407 -6.10 5.92 -7.45
CA TYR A 407 -6.92 4.99 -6.67
C TYR A 407 -8.20 4.59 -7.43
N ALA A 408 -8.94 5.57 -7.93
CA ALA A 408 -10.17 5.32 -8.69
C ALA A 408 -9.89 4.44 -9.92
N CYS A 409 -8.80 4.70 -10.64
CA CYS A 409 -8.38 3.88 -11.79
C CYS A 409 -8.10 2.43 -11.42
N CYS A 410 -7.52 2.19 -10.24
CA CYS A 410 -6.99 0.89 -9.84
C CYS A 410 -7.98 -0.01 -9.09
N TYR A 411 -8.96 0.57 -8.38
CA TYR A 411 -9.72 -0.18 -7.36
C TYR A 411 -11.24 -0.06 -7.46
N TRP A 412 -11.78 0.74 -8.38
CA TRP A 412 -13.22 1.00 -8.47
C TRP A 412 -14.08 -0.26 -8.52
N ALA A 413 -13.68 -1.28 -9.30
CA ALA A 413 -14.47 -2.49 -9.49
C ALA A 413 -14.40 -3.43 -8.28
N ARG A 414 -13.32 -3.40 -7.50
CA ARG A 414 -13.21 -4.22 -6.27
C ARG A 414 -14.27 -3.88 -5.24
N HIS A 415 -14.60 -2.59 -5.12
CA HIS A 415 -15.65 -2.17 -4.19
C HIS A 415 -17.03 -2.78 -4.53
N LEU A 416 -17.27 -3.19 -5.77
CA LEU A 416 -18.52 -3.84 -6.18
C LEU A 416 -18.69 -5.25 -5.58
N GLU A 417 -17.63 -5.86 -5.07
CA GLU A 417 -17.68 -7.21 -4.48
C GLU A 417 -18.40 -7.24 -3.13
N PHE A 418 -18.64 -6.06 -2.55
CA PHE A 418 -19.13 -5.89 -1.18
C PHE A 418 -20.59 -5.44 -1.10
N PHE A 419 -21.25 -5.20 -2.24
CA PHE A 419 -22.66 -4.79 -2.26
C PHE A 419 -23.38 -5.26 -3.53
N ALA A 420 -24.70 -5.37 -3.45
CA ALA A 420 -25.53 -5.77 -4.59
C ALA A 420 -25.72 -4.59 -5.55
N LEU A 421 -25.48 -4.82 -6.84
CA LEU A 421 -25.71 -3.81 -7.88
C LEU A 421 -27.21 -3.49 -8.00
N THR A 422 -27.55 -2.20 -7.98
CA THR A 422 -28.89 -1.72 -8.34
C THR A 422 -28.90 -1.23 -9.80
N PRO A 423 -30.08 -0.90 -10.37
CA PRO A 423 -30.16 -0.25 -11.67
C PRO A 423 -29.35 1.05 -11.77
N MET A 424 -29.18 1.77 -10.64
CA MET A 424 -28.40 3.01 -10.59
C MET A 424 -26.91 2.75 -10.82
N GLU A 425 -26.28 1.82 -10.09
CA GLU A 425 -24.85 1.53 -10.31
C GLU A 425 -24.61 0.91 -11.69
N THR A 426 -25.58 0.14 -12.17
CA THR A 426 -25.58 -0.38 -13.53
C THR A 426 -25.56 0.74 -14.58
N GLU A 427 -26.37 1.78 -14.40
CA GLU A 427 -26.38 2.97 -15.26
C GLU A 427 -25.03 3.71 -15.19
N ILE A 428 -24.47 3.88 -13.99
CA ILE A 428 -23.16 4.50 -13.77
C ILE A 428 -22.06 3.75 -14.55
N ILE A 429 -22.04 2.41 -14.45
CA ILE A 429 -21.06 1.56 -15.16
C ILE A 429 -21.25 1.69 -16.68
N THR A 430 -22.48 1.60 -17.18
CA THR A 430 -22.76 1.71 -18.62
C THR A 430 -22.41 3.10 -19.18
N GLY A 431 -22.69 4.16 -18.42
CA GLY A 431 -22.29 5.53 -18.72
C GLY A 431 -20.77 5.67 -18.82
N PHE A 432 -20.03 5.08 -17.89
CA PHE A 432 -18.57 5.06 -17.93
C PHE A 432 -18.02 4.35 -19.18
N PHE A 433 -18.56 3.18 -19.55
CA PHE A 433 -18.16 2.48 -20.78
C PHE A 433 -18.50 3.26 -22.05
N GLY A 434 -19.60 4.01 -22.05
CA GLY A 434 -19.98 4.86 -23.18
C GLY A 434 -19.19 6.18 -23.27
N GLY A 435 -18.69 6.67 -22.13
CA GLY A 435 -18.17 8.03 -21.99
C GLY A 435 -16.66 8.14 -21.81
N SER A 436 -16.12 7.41 -20.84
CA SER A 436 -14.80 7.66 -20.22
C SER A 436 -13.84 6.47 -20.28
N PHE A 437 -14.31 5.29 -20.66
CA PHE A 437 -13.51 4.05 -20.67
C PHE A 437 -12.17 4.17 -21.41
N LEU A 438 -12.15 4.81 -22.58
CA LEU A 438 -10.90 5.00 -23.34
C LEU A 438 -9.92 5.93 -22.62
N TYR A 439 -10.42 6.94 -21.91
CA TYR A 439 -9.58 7.86 -21.14
C TYR A 439 -9.05 7.17 -19.87
N TRP A 440 -9.85 6.30 -19.26
CA TRP A 440 -9.39 5.47 -18.14
C TRP A 440 -8.30 4.49 -18.59
N LEU A 441 -8.44 3.90 -19.77
CA LEU A 441 -7.43 3.03 -20.33
C LEU A 441 -6.13 3.79 -20.69
N GLU A 442 -6.26 5.00 -21.22
CA GLU A 442 -5.13 5.91 -21.44
C GLU A 442 -4.41 6.24 -20.11
N ALA A 443 -5.15 6.63 -19.07
CA ALA A 443 -4.59 6.95 -17.77
C ALA A 443 -3.89 5.75 -17.11
N THR A 444 -4.50 4.57 -17.16
CA THR A 444 -3.88 3.34 -16.61
C THR A 444 -2.63 2.92 -17.38
N ALA A 445 -2.59 3.12 -18.70
CA ALA A 445 -1.38 2.95 -19.50
C ALA A 445 -0.28 3.93 -19.08
N LEU A 446 -0.60 5.21 -18.92
CA LEU A 446 0.34 6.25 -18.49
C LEU A 446 0.90 6.02 -17.07
N MET A 447 0.16 5.31 -16.22
CA MET A 447 0.59 4.90 -14.89
C MET A 447 1.33 3.55 -14.88
N GLU A 448 1.48 2.89 -16.04
CA GLU A 448 2.09 1.55 -16.16
C GLU A 448 1.28 0.46 -15.39
N LYS A 449 -0.05 0.58 -15.35
CA LYS A 449 -0.97 -0.28 -14.58
C LYS A 449 -2.02 -1.01 -15.44
N LEU A 450 -1.65 -1.43 -16.64
CA LEU A 450 -2.57 -2.16 -17.54
C LEU A 450 -3.01 -3.53 -16.97
N SER A 451 -2.13 -4.20 -16.23
CA SER A 451 -2.48 -5.45 -15.53
C SER A 451 -3.57 -5.22 -14.47
N THR A 452 -3.46 -4.13 -13.69
CA THR A 452 -4.50 -3.71 -12.75
C THR A 452 -5.80 -3.37 -13.46
N ALA A 453 -5.74 -2.68 -14.60
CA ALA A 453 -6.93 -2.39 -15.41
C ALA A 453 -7.62 -3.68 -15.89
N ALA A 454 -6.85 -4.69 -16.33
CA ALA A 454 -7.39 -6.00 -16.68
C ALA A 454 -8.07 -6.68 -15.49
N ALA A 455 -7.45 -6.65 -14.31
CA ALA A 455 -8.03 -7.21 -13.08
C ALA A 455 -9.39 -6.57 -12.72
N GLN A 456 -9.52 -5.24 -12.85
CA GLN A 456 -10.80 -4.56 -12.63
C GLN A 456 -11.90 -5.04 -13.59
N LEU A 457 -11.56 -5.29 -14.86
CA LEU A 457 -12.52 -5.82 -15.83
C LEU A 457 -12.89 -7.28 -15.56
N HIS A 458 -11.96 -8.08 -15.05
CA HIS A 458 -12.24 -9.47 -14.62
C HIS A 458 -13.19 -9.51 -13.43
N ILE A 459 -13.02 -8.62 -12.45
CA ILE A 459 -13.94 -8.50 -11.31
C ILE A 459 -15.36 -8.22 -11.81
N LEU A 460 -15.50 -7.25 -12.72
CA LEU A 460 -16.79 -6.97 -13.35
C LEU A 460 -17.38 -8.17 -14.08
N GLN A 461 -16.58 -9.03 -14.70
CA GLN A 461 -17.09 -10.24 -15.36
C GLN A 461 -17.63 -11.23 -14.33
N ARG A 462 -16.89 -11.45 -13.24
CA ARG A 462 -17.28 -12.35 -12.16
C ARG A 462 -18.59 -11.93 -11.49
N ILE A 463 -18.75 -10.65 -11.20
CA ILE A 463 -19.98 -10.12 -10.57
C ILE A 463 -21.20 -10.26 -11.51
N LYS A 464 -20.99 -10.38 -12.82
CA LYS A 464 -22.05 -10.48 -13.85
C LYS A 464 -22.55 -11.89 -14.12
N ASP A 465 -21.90 -12.94 -13.64
CA ASP A 465 -22.48 -14.29 -13.69
C ASP A 465 -23.74 -14.40 -12.80
N VAL A 466 -24.07 -13.33 -12.05
CA VAL A 466 -25.30 -13.15 -11.26
C VAL A 466 -26.30 -12.17 -11.92
N SER A 467 -25.92 -11.37 -12.94
CA SER A 467 -26.82 -10.38 -13.58
C SER A 467 -26.43 -10.02 -15.04
N GLY A 468 -27.42 -9.99 -15.95
CA GLY A 468 -27.31 -10.05 -17.42
C GLY A 468 -26.54 -8.95 -18.20
N PHE A 469 -25.23 -8.78 -17.95
CA PHE A 469 -24.35 -7.81 -18.64
C PHE A 469 -23.16 -8.44 -19.40
N ALA A 470 -23.21 -9.74 -19.70
CA ALA A 470 -22.13 -10.54 -20.27
C ALA A 470 -21.54 -9.98 -21.59
N ALA A 471 -22.35 -9.37 -22.45
CA ALA A 471 -21.93 -9.00 -23.82
C ALA A 471 -20.97 -7.80 -23.91
N VAL A 472 -20.93 -6.91 -22.90
CA VAL A 472 -20.14 -5.67 -23.00
C VAL A 472 -18.72 -5.86 -22.48
N SER A 473 -18.49 -6.47 -21.31
CA SER A 473 -17.13 -6.57 -20.71
C SER A 473 -16.31 -7.79 -21.15
N GLN A 474 -16.93 -8.88 -21.61
CA GLN A 474 -16.24 -10.08 -22.11
C GLN A 474 -15.26 -9.78 -23.25
N PRO A 475 -15.64 -9.02 -24.30
CA PRO A 475 -14.72 -8.65 -25.36
C PRO A 475 -13.56 -7.81 -24.83
N TYR A 476 -13.79 -6.92 -23.84
CA TYR A 476 -12.81 -6.01 -23.28
C TYR A 476 -11.71 -6.71 -22.48
N SER A 477 -12.07 -7.51 -21.47
CA SER A 477 -11.08 -8.16 -20.60
C SER A 477 -10.16 -9.10 -21.37
N TYR A 478 -10.75 -9.97 -22.21
CA TYR A 478 -9.97 -10.96 -22.99
C TYR A 478 -8.88 -10.29 -23.83
N ARG A 479 -9.16 -9.15 -24.46
CA ARG A 479 -8.14 -8.51 -25.30
C ARG A 479 -7.16 -7.65 -24.53
N ILE A 480 -7.54 -7.03 -23.42
CA ILE A 480 -6.55 -6.39 -22.53
C ILE A 480 -5.61 -7.46 -22.00
N THR A 481 -6.11 -8.59 -21.50
CA THR A 481 -5.28 -9.74 -21.07
C THR A 481 -4.41 -10.26 -22.21
N SER A 482 -4.94 -10.38 -23.43
CA SER A 482 -4.13 -10.80 -24.58
C SER A 482 -3.03 -9.81 -24.95
N LEU A 483 -3.24 -8.51 -24.70
CA LEU A 483 -2.24 -7.47 -24.97
C LEU A 483 -1.22 -7.36 -23.85
N THR A 484 -1.61 -7.51 -22.58
CA THR A 484 -0.65 -7.59 -21.48
C THR A 484 0.25 -8.81 -21.66
N VAL A 485 -0.33 -9.97 -22.04
CA VAL A 485 0.43 -11.20 -22.32
C VAL A 485 1.31 -11.10 -23.59
N LYS A 486 0.89 -10.34 -24.62
CA LYS A 486 1.70 -10.14 -25.86
C LYS A 486 2.69 -8.99 -25.80
N HIS A 487 2.55 -8.06 -24.85
CA HIS A 487 3.32 -6.82 -24.78
C HIS A 487 3.80 -6.53 -23.36
N ASP A 488 4.24 -7.54 -22.61
CA ASP A 488 5.03 -7.31 -21.39
C ASP A 488 6.31 -6.55 -21.79
N TYR A 489 6.23 -5.23 -21.68
CA TYR A 489 7.33 -4.30 -21.92
C TYR A 489 8.32 -4.42 -20.77
N ASN A 490 9.27 -5.36 -20.89
CA ASN A 490 10.63 -5.07 -20.43
C ASN A 490 11.45 -4.64 -21.64
N PHE A 491 11.82 -3.36 -21.59
CA PHE A 491 12.68 -2.65 -22.51
C PHE A 491 14.09 -3.30 -22.49
N SER A 492 14.30 -4.36 -23.26
CA SER A 492 15.60 -4.79 -23.77
C SER A 492 15.39 -5.11 -25.26
N GLY A 493 16.07 -4.50 -26.22
CA GLY A 493 17.47 -4.13 -26.23
C GLY A 493 18.26 -4.99 -27.22
N SER A 494 17.68 -5.44 -28.34
CA SER A 494 18.43 -5.65 -29.60
C SER A 494 17.58 -6.14 -30.78
N THR A 495 16.55 -6.96 -30.61
CA THR A 495 15.84 -7.55 -31.78
C THR A 495 14.49 -6.90 -32.12
N VAL A 496 13.88 -6.22 -31.13
CA VAL A 496 12.61 -5.50 -31.29
C VAL A 496 12.84 -4.01 -31.62
N VAL A 497 14.03 -3.47 -31.32
CA VAL A 497 14.41 -2.08 -31.64
C VAL A 497 14.32 -1.83 -33.15
N GLN A 498 14.74 -2.77 -34.00
CA GLN A 498 14.68 -2.60 -35.46
C GLN A 498 13.29 -2.74 -36.09
N LYS A 499 12.28 -3.28 -35.37
CA LYS A 499 10.91 -3.42 -35.89
C LYS A 499 9.87 -2.52 -35.22
N LEU A 500 10.10 -2.09 -33.97
CA LEU A 500 9.27 -1.11 -33.26
C LEU A 500 9.76 0.34 -33.36
N GLU A 501 10.92 0.59 -33.98
CA GLU A 501 11.35 1.95 -34.38
C GLU A 501 10.35 2.66 -35.34
N LYS A 502 9.30 1.98 -35.81
CA LYS A 502 8.35 2.54 -36.77
C LYS A 502 6.90 2.73 -36.30
N THR A 503 6.47 2.32 -35.09
CA THR A 503 5.03 2.45 -34.73
C THR A 503 4.70 2.60 -33.24
N ALA A 504 4.55 3.86 -32.81
CA ALA A 504 3.45 4.43 -32.00
C ALA A 504 2.73 3.56 -30.95
N ALA A 505 3.33 3.20 -29.81
CA ALA A 505 2.74 2.24 -28.87
C ALA A 505 1.41 2.66 -28.19
N CYS A 506 1.22 3.89 -27.69
CA CYS A 506 0.06 4.17 -26.82
C CYS A 506 -1.30 4.26 -27.55
N LYS A 507 -1.43 5.01 -28.65
CA LYS A 507 -2.69 4.97 -29.44
C LYS A 507 -2.71 3.94 -30.54
N LEU A 508 -1.61 3.31 -30.97
CA LEU A 508 -1.75 2.13 -31.83
C LEU A 508 -2.32 0.98 -31.01
N LEU A 509 -2.00 0.89 -29.71
CA LEU A 509 -2.68 0.00 -28.77
C LEU A 509 -4.14 0.42 -28.53
N LEU A 510 -4.48 1.70 -28.32
CA LEU A 510 -5.88 2.17 -28.24
C LEU A 510 -6.66 2.05 -29.57
N TRP A 511 -5.98 2.16 -30.71
CA TRP A 511 -6.54 2.02 -32.06
C TRP A 511 -6.73 0.54 -32.42
N THR A 512 -5.74 -0.33 -32.15
CA THR A 512 -5.89 -1.79 -32.26
C THR A 512 -6.93 -2.27 -31.28
N LEU A 513 -6.98 -1.73 -30.06
CA LEU A 513 -8.02 -2.05 -29.10
C LEU A 513 -9.39 -1.59 -29.57
N SER A 514 -9.55 -0.37 -30.09
CA SER A 514 -10.86 0.07 -30.61
C SER A 514 -11.32 -0.64 -31.88
N THR A 515 -10.40 -1.04 -32.76
CA THR A 515 -10.68 -1.84 -33.97
C THR A 515 -10.93 -3.32 -33.65
N LEU A 516 -10.23 -3.88 -32.66
CA LEU A 516 -10.54 -5.18 -32.09
C LEU A 516 -11.91 -5.10 -31.38
N PHE A 517 -12.12 -4.15 -30.45
CA PHE A 517 -13.22 -4.11 -29.49
C PHE A 517 -14.65 -3.99 -30.00
N ASN A 518 -14.96 -3.38 -31.16
CA ASN A 518 -16.35 -3.48 -31.66
C ASN A 518 -16.57 -3.07 -33.14
N ARG A 519 -17.07 -3.99 -33.97
CA ARG A 519 -17.50 -3.72 -35.36
C ARG A 519 -18.88 -3.03 -35.48
N THR A 520 -19.67 -2.87 -34.41
CA THR A 520 -21.09 -2.44 -34.54
C THR A 520 -21.51 -1.13 -33.86
N SER A 521 -20.74 -0.55 -32.93
CA SER A 521 -21.17 0.70 -32.24
C SER A 521 -20.77 1.99 -33.00
N ARG A 522 -21.76 2.66 -33.61
CA ARG A 522 -21.59 3.93 -34.37
C ARG A 522 -21.18 5.14 -33.50
N ARG A 523 -21.38 5.11 -32.18
CA ARG A 523 -21.12 6.26 -31.27
C ARG A 523 -19.63 6.46 -30.96
N LEU A 524 -18.90 5.38 -30.69
CA LEU A 524 -17.44 5.40 -30.48
C LEU A 524 -16.70 5.76 -31.78
N ARG A 525 -17.17 5.25 -32.93
CA ARG A 525 -16.64 5.63 -34.25
C ARG A 525 -16.80 7.11 -34.56
N ARG A 526 -17.93 7.75 -34.20
CA ARG A 526 -18.16 9.19 -34.36
C ARG A 526 -17.28 10.06 -33.46
N ARG A 527 -17.01 9.62 -32.22
CA ARG A 527 -16.06 10.27 -31.31
C ARG A 527 -14.60 10.06 -31.74
N LEU A 528 -14.32 9.02 -32.52
CA LEU A 528 -13.00 8.76 -33.11
C LEU A 528 -12.81 9.45 -34.47
N SER A 529 -13.86 9.65 -35.27
CA SER A 529 -13.76 10.41 -36.54
C SER A 529 -13.53 11.91 -36.35
N SER A 530 -13.64 12.42 -35.12
CA SER A 530 -13.14 13.75 -34.75
C SER A 530 -11.66 13.76 -34.36
N TYR A 531 -10.98 12.60 -34.36
CA TYR A 531 -9.53 12.55 -34.38
C TYR A 531 -9.10 12.85 -35.81
N ILE A 532 -8.33 13.92 -36.00
CA ILE A 532 -7.58 14.11 -37.24
C ILE A 532 -6.72 12.85 -37.41
N LEU A 533 -7.06 12.06 -38.44
CA LEU A 533 -6.24 10.93 -38.87
C LEU A 533 -4.80 11.46 -39.07
N PRO A 534 -3.78 10.82 -38.49
CA PRO A 534 -2.42 11.09 -38.88
C PRO A 534 -2.30 10.91 -40.40
N SER A 535 -1.74 11.88 -41.11
CA SER A 535 -1.67 11.93 -42.57
C SER A 535 -1.02 10.68 -43.20
N TRP A 536 -0.24 9.91 -42.45
CA TRP A 536 0.37 8.65 -42.89
C TRP A 536 -0.59 7.44 -42.93
N LEU A 537 -1.84 7.57 -42.47
CA LEU A 537 -2.91 6.56 -42.63
C LEU A 537 -3.79 6.79 -43.88
N SER A 538 -3.60 7.90 -44.60
CA SER A 538 -4.21 8.17 -45.91
C SER A 538 -3.15 7.99 -47.01
N PRO A 539 -2.67 6.75 -47.27
CA PRO A 539 -3.21 6.03 -48.41
C PRO A 539 -3.05 4.49 -48.30
N LEU A 540 -4.12 3.79 -47.90
CA LEU A 540 -4.36 2.40 -48.32
C LEU A 540 -5.70 2.27 -49.06
N GLY A 541 -6.24 3.41 -49.54
CA GLY A 541 -7.30 3.45 -50.53
C GLY A 541 -6.66 3.44 -51.92
N GLY A 542 -6.62 2.27 -52.54
CA GLY A 542 -6.27 2.15 -53.95
C GLY A 542 -5.41 0.96 -54.30
N VAL A 543 -5.93 -0.26 -54.12
CA VAL A 543 -6.12 -1.22 -55.22
C VAL A 543 -7.37 -2.03 -54.83
N LEU A 544 -8.35 -2.05 -55.74
CA LEU A 544 -9.64 -2.73 -55.63
C LEU A 544 -9.50 -4.23 -55.36
#